data_AF-A0A7X9A4P0-F1
#
_entry.id   AF-A0A7X9A4P0-F1
#
_cell.length_a   1.000
_cell.length_b   1.000
_cell.length_c   1.000
_cell.angle_alpha   90.00
_cell.angle_beta   90.00
_cell.angle_gamma   90.00
#
_symmetry.space_group_name_H-M   'P 1'
#
loop_
_entity.id
_entity.type
_entity.pdbx_description
1 polymer ?
#
loop_
_entity_poly.entity_id
_entity_poly.type
_entity_poly.pdbx_seq_one_letter_code
_entity_poly.pdbx_strand_id
1 'polypeptide(L)' 'SMVKTNTFNGMPLANIYACDVANQLQLVRSFNYHDFKNRLS' A
#
# COMPACT_ATOMS: atom_id res chain seq x y z
N SER A 1 -10.90 6.99 0.53
CA SER A 1 -10.05 7.50 -0.56
C SER A 1 -8.71 6.77 -0.53
N MET A 2 -8.56 5.71 -1.32
CA MET A 2 -7.27 5.02 -1.55
C MET A 2 -6.89 4.99 -3.03
N VAL A 3 -7.89 5.07 -3.92
CA VAL A 3 -7.71 5.06 -5.39
C VAL A 3 -6.98 6.29 -5.95
N LYS A 4 -6.61 7.26 -5.10
CA LYS A 4 -5.90 8.51 -5.46
C LYS A 4 -4.65 8.74 -4.59
N THR A 5 -4.05 7.69 -4.04
CA THR A 5 -2.78 7.81 -3.28
C THR A 5 -1.59 7.92 -4.22
N ASN A 6 -0.49 8.52 -3.73
CA ASN A 6 0.75 8.67 -4.49
C ASN A 6 1.97 8.52 -3.56
N THR A 7 3.15 8.53 -4.15
CA THR A 7 4.45 8.43 -3.47
C THR A 7 5.18 9.78 -3.50
N PHE A 8 4.45 10.88 -3.30
CA PHE A 8 5.04 12.22 -3.24
C PHE A 8 6.20 12.24 -2.24
N ASN A 9 7.30 12.91 -2.60
CA ASN A 9 8.57 12.92 -1.86
C ASN A 9 9.16 11.54 -1.55
N GLY A 10 8.82 10.50 -2.32
CA GLY A 10 9.33 9.15 -2.09
C GLY A 10 8.77 8.50 -0.82
N MET A 11 7.69 9.03 -0.25
CA MET A 11 7.04 8.43 0.92
C MET A 11 6.47 7.05 0.57
N PRO A 12 6.60 6.06 1.47
CA PRO A 12 6.06 4.73 1.25
C PRO A 12 4.54 4.76 1.23
N LEU A 13 3.94 3.97 0.34
CA LEU A 13 2.49 3.74 0.36
C LEU A 13 2.11 2.89 1.57
N ALA A 14 0.97 3.21 2.19
CA ALA A 14 0.44 2.40 3.27
C ALA A 14 0.06 1.00 2.78
N ASN A 15 0.37 -0.01 3.59
CA ASN A 15 -0.10 -1.38 3.38
C ASN A 15 -1.64 -1.43 3.45
N ILE A 16 -2.22 -2.32 2.65
CA ILE A 16 -3.66 -2.58 2.65
C ILE A 16 -3.90 -3.84 3.48
N TYR A 17 -4.75 -3.74 4.50
CA TYR A 17 -5.20 -4.85 5.31
C TYR A 17 -6.71 -5.06 5.19
N ALA A 18 -7.13 -6.30 5.29
CA ALA A 18 -8.53 -6.68 5.51
C ALA A 18 -8.68 -7.14 6.97
N CYS A 19 -9.80 -6.78 7.58
CA CYS A 19 -10.17 -7.27 8.90
C CYS A 19 -11.33 -8.26 8.74
N ASP A 20 -11.22 -9.44 9.32
CA ASP A 20 -12.32 -10.41 9.31
C ASP A 20 -13.29 -10.21 10.48
N VAL A 21 -14.34 -11.04 10.54
CA VAL A 21 -15.35 -11.01 11.60
C VAL A 21 -14.81 -11.41 12.97
N ALA A 22 -13.62 -12.00 13.04
CA ALA A 22 -12.91 -12.37 14.26
C ALA A 22 -11.89 -11.31 14.69
N ASN A 23 -11.92 -10.12 14.07
CA ASN A 23 -10.96 -9.02 14.27
C ASN A 23 -9.50 -9.40 13.93
N GLN A 24 -9.28 -10.38 13.06
CA GLN A 24 -7.94 -10.70 12.58
C GLN A 24 -7.58 -9.83 11.36
N LEU A 25 -6.39 -9.24 11.40
CA LEU A 25 -5.85 -8.45 10.31
C LEU A 25 -5.07 -9.33 9.34
N GLN A 26 -5.48 -9.32 8.07
CA GLN A 26 -4.79 -10.00 6.98
C GLN A 26 -4.19 -8.97 6.03
N LEU A 27 -2.90 -9.12 5.71
CA LEU A 27 -2.23 -8.26 4.73
C LEU A 27 -2.73 -8.61 3.33
N VAL A 28 -3.35 -7.64 2.65
CA VAL A 28 -3.88 -7.77 1.28
C VAL A 28 -2.85 -7.30 0.26
N ARG A 29 -2.15 -6.19 0.54
CA ARG A 29 -1.09 -5.67 -0.33
C ARG A 29 -0.06 -4.91 0.48
N SER A 30 1.20 -5.23 0.27
CA SER A 30 2.33 -4.38 0.66
C SER A 30 2.94 -3.70 -0.56
N PHE A 31 3.59 -2.57 -0.31
CA PHE A 31 4.31 -1.82 -1.32
C PHE A 31 5.78 -1.71 -0.90
N ASN A 32 6.69 -1.94 -1.84
CA ASN A 32 8.12 -1.85 -1.59
C ASN A 32 8.81 -0.91 -2.60
N TYR A 33 10.13 -0.80 -2.50
CA TYR A 33 10.92 0.08 -3.36
C TYR A 33 10.75 -0.21 -4.86
N HIS A 34 10.54 -1.47 -5.25
CA HIS A 34 10.31 -1.84 -6.64
C HIS A 34 9.00 -1.24 -7.17
N ASP A 35 7.92 -1.25 -6.38
CA ASP A 35 6.65 -0.60 -6.74
C ASP A 35 6.82 0.92 -6.92
N PHE A 36 7.65 1.56 -6.09
CA PHE A 36 7.99 2.97 -6.25
C PHE A 36 8.75 3.25 -7.55
N LYS A 37 9.82 2.49 -7.80
CA LYS A 37 10.68 2.68 -8.98
C LYS A 37 9.92 2.48 -10.30
N ASN A 38 9.08 1.44 -10.38
CA ASN A 38 8.31 1.14 -11.59
C ASN A 38 7.25 2.21 -11.93
N ARG A 39 6.94 3.14 -11.02
CA ARG A 39 6.03 4.26 -11.28
C ARG A 39 6.73 5.50 -11.85
N LEU A 40 8.07 5.47 -11.96
CA LEU A 40 8.90 6.57 -12.44
C LEU A 40 9.57 6.28 -13.79
N SER A 41 9.46 5.05 -14.31
CA SER A 41 9.97 4.61 -15.62
C SER A 41 8.83 4.49 -16.61
#